data_AF-A0A3L6EET1-F1
#
_entry.id   AF-A0A3L6EET1-F1
#
_cell.length_a   1.000
_cell.length_b   1.000
_cell.length_c   1.000
_cell.angle_alpha   90.00
_cell.angle_beta   90.00
_cell.angle_gamma   90.00
#
_symmetry.space_group_name_H-M   'P 1'
#
loop_
_entity.id
_entity.type
_entity.pdbx_description
1 polymer ?
#
loop_
_entity_poly.entity_id
_entity_poly.type
_entity_poly.pdbx_seq_one_letter_code
_entity_poly.pdbx_strand_id
1 'polypeptide(L)'
;MAKEQDGSPKVRHPEFQRMRVTLTIGVIGLCVTAYILGAWQGTSNGISSPLISTRTQCKDPVRSSGARLDFQAHHQVGFNESALAVEKFPPCQLKYSEYTPCQDPRKARKFPKKMMQYRERHCPKKEDMLRCLIPAPPNYSNPFQWPKSRDYAWFNNIPHRELSIEKAVQNWIHVEGDLLRFPGGGTMFPHGADAYIDDINALVPLNEGNIRTALDTGCGKSINHVECVDSRKVYDAPQICKSNDVDSAWYKKMDTCISPLPDVKSEDEVAGGVLETWPKRAFAVPPRVIRGSVPGLTPEKFQEDNKVWSERVDHYKKLIPPLGKRRYRNVMDMNAGIGGFAAALMKYPLWVMNVVPSGLAHDTLGVIYERGFIGTYHDWCEAFSTYPRTYDLIHADKVFSSYQDRCDITYILLEMDRILRPEGTVIIRDNVEVLVKVQAITGGMRWKSQIMDHESGPFNPDKILVAVKTYWTGKLVQKQ
;
A
#
# COMPACT_ATOMS: atom_id res chain seq x y z
N MET A 1 45.91 32.74 38.14
CA MET A 1 47.06 31.98 38.67
C MET A 1 47.13 30.64 37.97
N ALA A 2 48.20 30.42 37.19
CA ALA A 2 48.74 29.18 36.61
C ALA A 2 47.78 28.26 35.79
N LYS A 3 48.14 27.71 34.61
CA LYS A 3 49.44 27.49 33.98
C LYS A 3 49.25 27.27 32.47
N GLU A 4 50.08 27.91 31.65
CA GLU A 4 50.28 27.60 30.24
C GLU A 4 50.90 26.20 30.06
N GLN A 5 50.60 25.53 28.95
CA GLN A 5 51.50 24.57 28.34
C GLN A 5 51.49 24.67 26.82
N ASP A 6 52.72 24.58 26.32
CA ASP A 6 53.27 25.05 25.06
C ASP A 6 53.06 24.06 23.90
N GLY A 7 53.10 24.59 22.67
CA GLY A 7 53.03 23.81 21.44
C GLY A 7 54.40 23.29 20.99
N SER A 8 54.42 22.18 20.27
CA SER A 8 55.58 21.77 19.47
C SER A 8 55.13 21.15 18.13
N PRO A 9 55.79 21.46 17.00
CA PRO A 9 55.31 21.12 15.66
C PRO A 9 55.78 19.72 15.22
N LYS A 10 54.85 18.92 14.67
CA LYS A 10 55.20 17.64 14.02
C LYS A 10 55.78 17.87 12.62
N VAL A 11 57.03 17.48 12.45
CA VAL A 11 57.76 17.39 11.17
C VAL A 11 57.09 16.37 10.25
N ARG A 12 56.71 16.78 9.03
CA ARG A 12 56.22 15.89 7.96
C ARG A 12 57.40 15.30 7.17
N HIS A 13 57.56 13.99 7.20
CA HIS A 13 58.54 13.25 6.39
C HIS A 13 58.13 13.25 4.89
N PRO A 14 58.98 13.73 3.95
CA PRO A 14 58.65 13.81 2.52
C PRO A 14 58.62 12.48 1.76
N GLU A 15 59.15 11.39 2.32
CA GLU A 15 59.27 10.10 1.61
C GLU A 15 57.94 9.35 1.44
N PHE A 16 57.00 9.49 2.38
CA PHE A 16 55.73 8.76 2.35
C PHE A 16 54.75 9.23 1.26
N GLN A 17 54.91 10.47 0.77
CA GLN A 17 54.08 11.02 -0.31
C GLN A 17 54.53 10.52 -1.69
N ARG A 18 55.84 10.36 -1.92
CA ARG A 18 56.36 9.85 -3.21
C ARG A 18 55.89 8.42 -3.48
N MET A 19 55.91 7.55 -2.46
CA MET A 19 55.51 6.14 -2.62
C MET A 19 54.01 5.97 -2.97
N ARG A 20 53.13 6.85 -2.45
CA ARG A 20 51.69 6.85 -2.80
C ARG A 20 51.43 7.34 -4.23
N VAL A 21 52.19 8.32 -4.71
CA VAL A 21 52.04 8.84 -6.08
C VAL A 21 52.47 7.80 -7.11
N THR A 22 53.60 7.10 -6.88
CA THR A 22 54.07 6.04 -7.79
C THR A 22 53.08 4.88 -7.87
N LEU A 23 52.47 4.49 -6.74
CA LEU A 23 51.45 3.43 -6.71
C LEU A 23 50.17 3.86 -7.46
N THR A 24 49.75 5.12 -7.32
CA THR A 24 48.54 5.65 -7.99
C THR A 24 48.73 5.75 -9.51
N ILE A 25 49.91 6.18 -9.98
CA ILE A 25 50.23 6.24 -11.41
C ILE A 25 50.29 4.83 -12.02
N GLY A 26 50.84 3.85 -11.30
CA GLY A 26 50.88 2.45 -11.75
C GLY A 26 49.49 1.84 -11.95
N VAL A 27 48.55 2.09 -11.02
CA VAL A 27 47.17 1.59 -11.13
C VAL A 27 46.42 2.24 -12.29
N ILE A 28 46.58 3.55 -12.51
CA ILE A 28 45.96 4.24 -13.63
C ILE A 28 46.49 3.68 -14.97
N GLY A 29 47.80 3.44 -15.08
CA GLY A 29 48.40 2.82 -16.27
C GLY A 29 47.81 1.45 -16.59
N LEU A 30 47.67 0.58 -15.58
CA LEU A 30 47.07 -0.76 -15.71
C LEU A 30 45.61 -0.69 -16.18
N CYS A 31 44.80 0.21 -15.61
CA CYS A 31 43.40 0.38 -16.02
C CYS A 31 43.26 0.86 -17.47
N VAL A 32 44.13 1.78 -17.92
CA VAL A 32 44.10 2.27 -19.32
C VAL A 32 44.52 1.16 -20.29
N THR A 33 45.55 0.37 -19.96
CA THR A 33 45.95 -0.76 -20.82
C THR A 33 44.86 -1.84 -20.95
N ALA A 34 44.14 -2.15 -19.87
CA ALA A 34 43.03 -3.10 -19.91
C ALA A 34 41.84 -2.58 -20.74
N TYR A 35 41.57 -1.28 -20.68
CA TYR A 35 40.50 -0.66 -21.49
C TYR A 35 40.83 -0.69 -22.99
N ILE A 36 42.08 -0.40 -23.37
CA ILE A 36 42.51 -0.43 -24.78
C ILE A 36 42.50 -1.87 -25.32
N LEU A 37 42.96 -2.85 -24.53
CA LEU A 37 42.91 -4.27 -24.91
C LEU A 37 41.48 -4.80 -25.04
N GLY A 38 40.57 -4.37 -24.16
CA GLY A 38 39.14 -4.71 -24.24
C GLY A 38 38.43 -4.09 -25.45
N ALA A 39 38.81 -2.86 -25.84
CA ALA A 39 38.29 -2.20 -27.03
C ALA A 39 38.79 -2.83 -28.35
N TRP A 40 39.96 -3.50 -28.33
CA TRP A 40 40.53 -4.19 -29.50
C TRP A 40 39.98 -5.60 -29.74
N GLN A 41 39.29 -6.20 -28.76
CA GLN A 41 38.68 -7.54 -28.91
C GLN A 41 37.17 -7.49 -29.21
N GLY A 42 36.58 -6.30 -29.32
CA GLY A 42 35.14 -6.10 -29.53
C GLY A 42 34.77 -5.73 -30.96
N THR A 43 35.10 -6.55 -31.96
CA THR A 43 34.57 -6.42 -33.32
C THR A 43 34.16 -7.76 -33.92
N SER A 44 32.95 -7.78 -34.50
CA SER A 44 32.23 -8.88 -35.22
C SER A 44 31.40 -9.82 -34.32
N ASN A 45 30.10 -10.09 -34.53
CA ASN A 45 29.25 -10.07 -35.73
C ASN A 45 27.84 -9.49 -35.52
N GLY A 46 27.33 -8.85 -36.57
CA GLY A 46 26.03 -8.19 -36.65
C GLY A 46 24.79 -9.11 -36.76
N ILE A 47 23.67 -8.59 -36.28
CA ILE A 47 22.31 -9.13 -36.43
C ILE A 47 21.61 -8.35 -37.54
N SER A 48 21.04 -9.07 -38.51
CA SER A 48 20.07 -8.52 -39.47
C SER A 48 18.76 -9.29 -39.33
N SER A 49 17.64 -8.60 -39.22
CA SER A 49 16.29 -9.17 -39.41
C SER A 49 15.47 -8.19 -40.23
N PRO A 50 14.75 -8.64 -41.27
CA PRO A 50 13.68 -7.84 -41.83
C PRO A 50 12.30 -8.41 -41.50
N LEU A 51 11.54 -7.51 -40.89
CA LEU A 51 10.09 -7.27 -40.93
C LEU A 51 9.38 -7.86 -42.18
N ILE A 52 8.28 -8.59 -41.97
CA ILE A 52 7.26 -8.85 -43.00
C ILE A 52 5.96 -8.18 -42.55
N SER A 53 5.54 -7.21 -43.35
CA SER A 53 4.21 -6.58 -43.35
C SER A 53 3.35 -7.30 -44.37
N THR A 54 2.20 -7.84 -43.96
CA THR A 54 1.22 -8.43 -44.89
C THR A 54 0.01 -7.53 -45.06
N ARG A 55 -0.25 -7.29 -46.34
CA ARG A 55 -1.18 -6.36 -46.97
C ARG A 55 -2.60 -6.93 -46.95
N THR A 56 -3.56 -6.10 -46.56
CA THR A 56 -5.00 -6.34 -46.66
C THR A 56 -5.44 -6.37 -48.13
N GLN A 57 -6.22 -7.38 -48.52
CA GLN A 57 -7.04 -7.36 -49.74
C GLN A 57 -8.40 -8.02 -49.45
N CYS A 58 -9.47 -7.26 -49.63
CA CYS A 58 -10.84 -7.73 -49.62
C CYS A 58 -11.28 -8.13 -51.04
N LYS A 59 -11.92 -9.27 -51.18
CA LYS A 59 -12.86 -9.60 -52.27
C LYS A 59 -13.97 -10.51 -51.72
N ASP A 60 -15.19 -10.02 -51.73
CA ASP A 60 -16.47 -10.76 -51.69
C ASP A 60 -16.74 -11.42 -53.07
N PRO A 61 -17.70 -12.38 -53.25
CA PRO A 61 -18.95 -12.52 -52.50
C PRO A 61 -19.45 -13.93 -52.12
N VAL A 62 -20.33 -13.90 -51.12
CA VAL A 62 -21.38 -14.81 -50.66
C VAL A 62 -21.71 -16.03 -51.53
N ARG A 63 -21.69 -17.21 -50.91
CA ARG A 63 -22.57 -18.34 -51.27
C ARG A 63 -23.09 -19.03 -50.00
N SER A 64 -24.40 -18.93 -49.80
CA SER A 64 -25.15 -19.59 -48.73
C SER A 64 -25.14 -21.11 -48.90
N SER A 65 -24.62 -21.82 -47.90
CA SER A 65 -24.91 -23.24 -47.66
C SER A 65 -25.14 -23.43 -46.16
N GLY A 66 -26.29 -23.99 -45.80
CA GLY A 66 -26.79 -24.10 -44.43
C GLY A 66 -25.78 -24.69 -43.46
N ALA A 67 -25.41 -23.90 -42.46
CA ALA A 67 -24.66 -24.38 -41.30
C ALA A 67 -25.63 -25.04 -40.32
N ARG A 68 -25.44 -26.34 -40.12
CA ARG A 68 -26.00 -27.07 -38.98
C ARG A 68 -25.34 -26.45 -37.73
N LEU A 69 -26.14 -25.77 -36.90
CA LEU A 69 -25.64 -25.15 -35.68
C LEU A 69 -25.12 -26.25 -34.74
N ASP A 70 -23.81 -26.28 -34.54
CA ASP A 70 -23.14 -27.10 -33.54
C ASP A 70 -23.31 -26.41 -32.17
N PHE A 71 -24.09 -27.03 -31.30
CA PHE A 71 -24.32 -26.57 -29.92
C PHE A 71 -23.38 -27.26 -28.93
N GLN A 72 -22.33 -27.93 -29.40
CA GLN A 72 -21.38 -28.62 -28.55
C GLN A 72 -20.39 -27.61 -27.95
N ALA A 73 -20.38 -27.51 -26.62
CA ALA A 73 -19.44 -26.65 -25.91
C ALA A 73 -17.99 -27.02 -26.25
N HIS A 74 -17.24 -26.14 -26.91
CA HIS A 74 -15.82 -26.32 -27.21
C HIS A 74 -14.88 -26.18 -25.98
N HIS A 75 -15.45 -26.21 -24.77
CA HIS A 75 -14.72 -26.23 -23.51
C HIS A 75 -15.13 -27.45 -22.68
N GLN A 76 -14.86 -28.65 -23.17
CA GLN A 76 -14.67 -29.77 -22.25
C GLN A 76 -13.28 -29.63 -21.63
N VAL A 77 -13.24 -28.99 -20.45
CA VAL A 77 -12.08 -29.05 -19.57
C VAL A 77 -11.96 -30.51 -19.14
N GLY A 78 -11.04 -31.24 -19.76
CA GLY A 78 -10.62 -32.55 -19.27
C GLY A 78 -10.07 -32.36 -17.87
N PHE A 79 -10.83 -32.79 -16.86
CA PHE A 79 -10.34 -32.89 -15.48
C PHE A 79 -9.26 -33.96 -15.45
N ASN A 80 -8.03 -33.53 -15.64
CA ASN A 80 -6.87 -34.38 -15.41
C ASN A 80 -6.61 -34.38 -13.90
N GLU A 81 -6.89 -35.49 -13.22
CA GLU A 81 -6.75 -35.66 -11.76
C GLU A 81 -5.34 -35.33 -11.23
N SER A 82 -4.33 -35.30 -12.11
CA SER A 82 -2.96 -34.88 -11.78
C SER A 82 -2.81 -33.35 -11.57
N ALA A 83 -3.83 -32.54 -11.88
CA ALA A 83 -3.85 -31.09 -11.66
C ALA A 83 -4.36 -30.69 -10.25
N LEU A 84 -4.72 -31.65 -9.39
CA LEU A 84 -5.19 -31.44 -8.02
C LEU A 84 -4.07 -31.32 -6.97
N ALA A 85 -2.80 -31.34 -7.38
CA ALA A 85 -1.71 -31.04 -6.46
C ALA A 85 -1.80 -29.57 -6.05
N VAL A 86 -2.32 -29.32 -4.84
CA VAL A 86 -2.34 -28.00 -4.23
C VAL A 86 -0.92 -27.43 -4.28
N GLU A 87 -0.73 -26.37 -5.06
CA GLU A 87 0.56 -25.71 -5.17
C GLU A 87 0.99 -25.23 -3.77
N LYS A 88 2.12 -25.73 -3.26
CA LYS A 88 2.61 -25.35 -1.94
C LYS A 88 3.55 -24.16 -2.06
N PHE A 89 3.31 -23.13 -1.27
CA PHE A 89 4.18 -21.96 -1.20
C PHE A 89 5.22 -22.14 -0.08
N PRO A 90 6.52 -22.21 -0.40
CA PRO A 90 7.56 -22.30 0.62
C PRO A 90 7.67 -20.98 1.41
N PRO A 91 8.19 -21.01 2.65
CA PRO A 91 8.58 -19.78 3.34
C PRO A 91 9.69 -19.04 2.59
N CYS A 92 9.59 -17.72 2.50
CA CYS A 92 10.68 -16.87 2.03
C CYS A 92 11.86 -16.91 3.02
N GLN A 93 13.06 -16.54 2.54
CA GLN A 93 14.23 -16.35 3.41
C GLN A 93 13.92 -15.33 4.52
N LEU A 94 14.46 -15.56 5.72
CA LEU A 94 14.14 -14.75 6.90
C LEU A 94 14.46 -13.26 6.73
N LYS A 95 15.44 -12.90 5.89
CA LYS A 95 15.77 -11.50 5.55
C LYS A 95 14.60 -10.71 4.94
N TYR A 96 13.56 -11.39 4.47
CA TYR A 96 12.34 -10.79 3.92
C TYR A 96 11.22 -10.65 4.95
N SER A 97 11.44 -10.97 6.24
CA SER A 97 10.42 -10.81 7.28
C SER A 97 9.82 -9.40 7.34
N GLU A 98 10.60 -8.39 6.96
CA GLU A 98 10.24 -6.97 6.95
C GLU A 98 10.14 -6.41 5.52
N TYR A 99 9.84 -7.27 4.55
CA TYR A 99 9.83 -6.90 3.13
C TYR A 99 8.75 -5.87 2.77
N THR A 100 9.21 -4.66 2.40
CA THR A 100 8.43 -3.55 1.84
C THR A 100 8.84 -3.30 0.39
N PRO A 101 8.34 -4.11 -0.58
CA PRO A 101 8.83 -4.18 -1.96
C PRO A 101 8.92 -2.85 -2.71
N CYS A 102 7.96 -1.95 -2.47
CA CYS A 102 7.85 -0.66 -3.16
C CYS A 102 8.65 0.48 -2.50
N GLN A 103 9.27 0.19 -1.36
CA GLN A 103 10.02 1.14 -0.52
C GLN A 103 11.47 0.64 -0.30
N ASP A 104 11.99 -0.25 -1.16
CA ASP A 104 13.37 -0.78 -1.04
C ASP A 104 14.40 0.33 -1.38
N PRO A 105 15.22 0.79 -0.42
CA PRO A 105 16.22 1.84 -0.65
C PRO A 105 17.25 1.48 -1.74
N ARG A 106 17.56 0.18 -1.91
CA ARG A 106 18.53 -0.28 -2.93
C ARG A 106 17.96 -0.15 -4.34
N LYS A 107 16.64 -0.32 -4.49
CA LYS A 107 15.95 -0.10 -5.77
C LYS A 107 15.78 1.39 -6.03
N ALA A 108 15.27 2.12 -5.04
CA ALA A 108 15.10 3.56 -5.06
C ALA A 108 16.37 4.30 -5.54
N ARG A 109 17.55 3.95 -5.01
CA ARG A 109 18.85 4.55 -5.38
C ARG A 109 19.29 4.36 -6.84
N LYS A 110 18.66 3.45 -7.59
CA LYS A 110 18.96 3.24 -9.02
C LYS A 110 18.28 4.28 -9.91
N PHE A 111 17.28 5.01 -9.40
CA PHE A 111 16.55 6.01 -10.16
C PHE A 111 17.26 7.38 -10.12
N PRO A 112 16.98 8.26 -11.11
CA PRO A 112 17.59 9.58 -11.16
C PRO A 112 17.37 10.41 -9.89
N LYS A 113 18.36 11.23 -9.55
CA LYS A 113 18.23 12.23 -8.47
C LYS A 113 17.43 13.47 -8.89
N LYS A 114 17.26 13.68 -10.20
CA LYS A 114 16.47 14.77 -10.76
C LYS A 114 15.03 14.70 -10.22
N MET A 115 14.50 15.85 -9.79
CA MET A 115 13.15 15.95 -9.19
C MET A 115 12.90 14.96 -8.04
N MET A 116 13.95 14.50 -7.37
CA MET A 116 13.85 13.52 -6.29
C MET A 116 13.16 12.21 -6.71
N GLN A 117 13.24 11.81 -7.99
CA GLN A 117 12.61 10.57 -8.49
C GLN A 117 13.01 9.33 -7.68
N TYR A 118 14.26 9.25 -7.23
CA TYR A 118 14.73 8.20 -6.31
C TYR A 118 13.98 8.11 -4.97
N ARG A 119 13.18 9.11 -4.57
CA ARG A 119 12.32 9.09 -3.37
C ARG A 119 10.86 8.71 -3.68
N GLU A 120 10.51 8.53 -4.95
CA GLU A 120 9.18 8.08 -5.35
C GLU A 120 8.95 6.60 -5.03
N ARG A 121 7.71 6.14 -5.21
CA ARG A 121 7.31 4.74 -5.03
C ARG A 121 7.85 3.89 -6.19
N HIS A 122 8.66 2.87 -5.88
CA HIS A 122 9.29 2.00 -6.88
C HIS A 122 9.04 0.52 -6.59
N CYS A 123 8.03 -0.07 -7.24
CA CYS A 123 7.65 -1.47 -7.03
C CYS A 123 8.48 -2.47 -7.85
N PRO A 124 8.57 -3.75 -7.44
CA PRO A 124 9.12 -4.82 -8.26
C PRO A 124 8.31 -5.03 -9.54
N LYS A 125 8.99 -5.42 -10.61
CA LYS A 125 8.33 -5.92 -11.81
C LYS A 125 7.86 -7.35 -11.57
N LYS A 126 7.01 -7.89 -12.46
CA LYS A 126 6.42 -9.24 -12.32
C LYS A 126 7.49 -10.33 -12.12
N GLU A 127 8.61 -10.24 -12.83
CA GLU A 127 9.76 -11.15 -12.73
C GLU A 127 10.51 -11.08 -11.40
N ASP A 128 10.40 -9.97 -10.67
CA ASP A 128 11.05 -9.74 -9.37
C ASP A 128 10.10 -10.03 -8.19
N MET A 129 8.85 -10.41 -8.47
CA MET A 129 7.86 -10.69 -7.43
C MET A 129 8.18 -12.02 -6.74
N LEU A 130 8.14 -12.02 -5.41
CA LEU A 130 8.42 -13.20 -4.61
C LEU A 130 7.21 -14.15 -4.64
N ARG A 131 7.44 -15.41 -5.03
CA ARG A 131 6.43 -16.48 -5.04
C ARG A 131 6.60 -17.42 -3.83
N CYS A 132 6.65 -16.82 -2.64
CA CYS A 132 6.84 -17.49 -1.35
C CYS A 132 6.10 -16.74 -0.23
N LEU A 133 5.83 -17.40 0.89
CA LEU A 133 5.14 -16.79 2.03
C LEU A 133 6.14 -16.02 2.92
N ILE A 134 5.86 -14.75 3.21
CA ILE A 134 6.75 -13.91 4.02
C ILE A 134 6.63 -14.33 5.50
N PRO A 135 7.70 -14.84 6.13
CA PRO A 135 7.64 -15.31 7.52
C PRO A 135 7.47 -14.15 8.50
N ALA A 136 6.68 -14.37 9.55
CA ALA A 136 6.79 -13.57 10.76
C ALA A 136 8.18 -13.79 11.40
N PRO A 137 8.73 -12.80 12.11
CA PRO A 137 10.03 -12.96 12.79
C PRO A 137 9.99 -14.10 13.81
N PRO A 138 11.15 -14.69 14.18
CA PRO A 138 11.21 -15.72 15.20
C PRO A 138 10.65 -15.18 16.51
N ASN A 139 9.90 -16.01 17.24
CA ASN A 139 9.24 -15.62 18.49
C ASN A 139 8.29 -14.43 18.38
N TYR A 140 7.74 -14.17 17.18
CA TYR A 140 6.61 -13.24 17.01
C TYR A 140 5.52 -13.53 18.04
N SER A 141 4.75 -12.53 18.42
CA SER A 141 3.63 -12.65 19.33
C SER A 141 2.47 -11.80 18.84
N ASN A 142 1.25 -12.27 19.09
CA ASN A 142 0.07 -11.50 18.71
C ASN A 142 0.05 -10.14 19.44
N PRO A 143 -0.30 -9.04 18.74
CA PRO A 143 -0.39 -7.73 19.36
C PRO A 143 -1.39 -7.70 20.52
N PHE A 144 -1.15 -6.81 21.49
CA PHE A 144 -2.09 -6.55 22.57
C PHE A 144 -3.43 -6.03 22.03
N GLN A 145 -4.52 -6.31 22.75
CA GLN A 145 -5.84 -5.77 22.41
C GLN A 145 -5.86 -4.25 22.62
N TRP A 146 -6.60 -3.53 21.79
CA TRP A 146 -6.80 -2.09 21.96
C TRP A 146 -7.56 -1.79 23.28
N PRO A 147 -7.13 -0.84 24.12
CA PRO A 147 -6.12 0.20 23.85
C PRO A 147 -4.68 -0.14 24.28
N LYS A 148 -4.42 -1.30 24.89
CA LYS A 148 -3.07 -1.63 25.40
C LYS A 148 -2.00 -1.63 24.31
N SER A 149 -2.36 -1.97 23.06
CA SER A 149 -1.46 -1.88 21.90
C SER A 149 -1.08 -0.46 21.47
N ARG A 150 -1.70 0.58 22.05
CA ARG A 150 -1.23 1.96 21.91
C ARG A 150 0.11 2.18 22.61
N ASP A 151 0.26 1.59 23.80
CA ASP A 151 1.35 1.90 24.71
C ASP A 151 2.45 0.82 24.71
N TYR A 152 2.14 -0.39 24.23
CA TYR A 152 3.05 -1.54 24.26
C TYR A 152 3.05 -2.34 22.96
N ALA A 153 4.22 -2.82 22.56
CA ALA A 153 4.42 -3.83 21.53
C ALA A 153 5.45 -4.88 22.00
N TRP A 154 5.42 -6.08 21.40
CA TRP A 154 6.45 -7.10 21.65
C TRP A 154 7.74 -6.75 20.91
N PHE A 155 8.88 -6.82 21.59
CA PHE A 155 10.20 -6.61 20.99
C PHE A 155 10.45 -7.56 19.82
N ASN A 156 10.11 -8.85 19.96
CA ASN A 156 10.34 -9.85 18.91
C ASN A 156 9.52 -9.61 17.63
N ASN A 157 8.49 -8.76 17.66
CA ASN A 157 7.74 -8.40 16.45
C ASN A 157 8.52 -7.43 15.56
N ILE A 158 9.43 -6.65 16.16
CA ILE A 158 10.29 -5.65 15.51
C ILE A 158 11.64 -5.67 16.25
N PRO A 159 12.50 -6.69 16.04
CA PRO A 159 13.66 -6.97 16.88
C PRO A 159 14.85 -6.03 16.59
N HIS A 160 14.60 -4.73 16.59
CA HIS A 160 15.56 -3.65 16.32
C HIS A 160 15.71 -2.78 17.58
N ARG A 161 16.93 -2.62 18.09
CA ARG A 161 17.23 -1.79 19.27
C ARG A 161 17.73 -0.39 18.92
N GLU A 162 18.11 -0.18 17.67
CA GLU A 162 18.78 1.01 17.16
C GLU A 162 18.00 2.27 17.54
N LEU A 163 16.68 2.29 17.33
CA LEU A 163 15.86 3.45 17.68
C LEU A 163 15.86 3.75 19.18
N SER A 164 15.77 2.73 20.04
CA SER A 164 15.82 2.91 21.49
C SER A 164 17.17 3.42 21.99
N ILE A 165 18.25 3.10 21.27
CA ILE A 165 19.62 3.54 21.59
C ILE A 165 19.85 4.96 21.07
N GLU A 166 19.60 5.20 19.79
CA GLU A 166 19.84 6.50 19.14
C GLU A 166 18.90 7.60 19.65
N LYS A 167 17.72 7.24 20.16
CA LYS A 167 16.71 8.17 20.68
C LYS A 167 16.46 8.01 22.18
N ALA A 168 17.38 7.39 22.92
CA ALA A 168 17.24 7.15 24.37
C ALA A 168 16.93 8.44 25.15
N VAL A 169 17.63 9.54 24.84
CA VAL A 169 17.40 10.85 25.46
C VAL A 169 16.10 11.54 25.03
N GLN A 170 15.41 11.01 24.02
CA GLN A 170 14.20 11.62 23.48
C GLN A 170 12.92 11.04 24.04
N ASN A 171 12.98 10.01 24.89
CA ASN A 171 11.81 9.36 25.50
C ASN A 171 10.83 8.75 24.46
N TRP A 172 11.27 8.49 23.23
CA TRP A 172 10.38 7.98 22.16
C TRP A 172 9.92 6.55 22.38
N ILE A 173 10.82 5.68 22.83
CA ILE A 173 10.58 4.26 23.00
C ILE A 173 11.50 3.71 24.08
N HIS A 174 10.95 2.88 24.96
CA HIS A 174 11.71 2.17 26.00
C HIS A 174 11.67 0.68 25.76
N VAL A 175 12.80 0.02 25.96
CA VAL A 175 12.88 -1.45 25.94
C VAL A 175 12.72 -1.94 27.38
N GLU A 176 11.61 -2.61 27.66
CA GLU A 176 11.27 -3.17 28.98
C GLU A 176 11.21 -4.71 28.86
N GLY A 177 12.35 -5.37 29.04
CA GLY A 177 12.45 -6.82 28.88
C GLY A 177 12.17 -7.27 27.43
N ASP A 178 11.05 -7.96 27.22
CA ASP A 178 10.55 -8.40 25.92
C ASP A 178 9.52 -7.43 25.30
N LEU A 179 9.32 -6.27 25.91
CA LEU A 179 8.39 -5.24 25.46
C LEU A 179 9.10 -3.98 24.95
N LEU A 180 8.42 -3.33 24.01
CA LEU A 180 8.65 -1.96 23.61
C LEU A 180 7.51 -1.12 24.19
N ARG A 181 7.84 -0.11 24.99
CA ARG A 181 6.88 0.84 25.56
C ARG A 181 6.98 2.19 24.87
N PHE A 182 5.83 2.77 24.55
CA PHE A 182 5.67 4.07 23.92
C PHE A 182 5.07 5.05 24.94
N PRO A 183 5.87 5.87 25.63
CA PRO A 183 5.39 6.71 26.73
C PRO A 183 4.65 7.98 26.26
N GLY A 184 4.52 8.23 24.95
CA GLY A 184 3.75 9.37 24.41
C GLY A 184 4.44 10.73 24.51
N GLY A 185 5.70 10.80 24.98
CA GLY A 185 6.48 12.03 25.07
C GLY A 185 7.77 11.94 24.26
N GLY A 186 7.93 12.77 23.24
CA GLY A 186 9.17 12.89 22.47
C GLY A 186 9.90 14.20 22.73
N THR A 187 11.13 14.40 22.24
CA THR A 187 11.82 15.71 22.30
C THR A 187 11.02 16.88 21.73
N MET A 188 10.07 16.62 20.81
CA MET A 188 9.20 17.67 20.26
C MET A 188 8.09 18.09 21.22
N PHE A 189 7.81 17.29 22.25
CA PHE A 189 6.71 17.48 23.19
C PHE A 189 7.24 17.43 24.62
N PRO A 190 7.87 18.52 25.12
CA PRO A 190 8.47 18.54 26.46
C PRO A 190 7.45 18.30 27.59
N HIS A 191 6.17 18.57 27.35
CA HIS A 191 5.05 18.30 28.27
C HIS A 191 4.21 17.05 27.85
N GLY A 192 4.73 16.23 26.93
CA GLY A 192 3.99 15.10 26.35
C GLY A 192 3.11 15.52 25.16
N ALA A 193 2.79 14.55 24.29
CA ALA A 193 1.98 14.82 23.10
C ALA A 193 0.55 15.28 23.47
N ASP A 194 0.03 14.83 24.61
CA ASP A 194 -1.32 15.20 25.08
C ASP A 194 -1.45 16.72 25.27
N ALA A 195 -0.46 17.38 25.89
CA ALA A 195 -0.47 18.83 26.07
C ALA A 195 -0.45 19.59 24.73
N TYR A 196 0.30 19.09 23.74
CA TYR A 196 0.30 19.66 22.39
C TYR A 196 -1.05 19.47 21.68
N ILE A 197 -1.72 18.34 21.90
CA ILE A 197 -3.06 18.09 21.37
C ILE A 197 -4.08 19.02 22.04
N ASP A 198 -3.94 19.29 23.34
CA ASP A 198 -4.78 20.25 24.06
C ASP A 198 -4.62 21.68 23.50
N ASP A 199 -3.38 22.09 23.19
CA ASP A 199 -3.09 23.38 22.53
C ASP A 199 -3.76 23.46 21.13
N ILE A 200 -3.67 22.38 20.34
CA ILE A 200 -4.38 22.31 19.05
C ILE A 200 -5.89 22.43 19.28
N ASN A 201 -6.44 21.69 20.23
CA ASN A 201 -7.87 21.67 20.51
C ASN A 201 -8.40 23.04 21.01
N ALA A 202 -7.57 23.84 21.68
CA ALA A 202 -7.90 25.21 22.07
C ALA A 202 -8.00 26.18 20.88
N LEU A 203 -7.27 25.91 19.79
CA LEU A 203 -7.28 26.73 18.56
C LEU A 203 -8.28 26.23 17.52
N VAL A 204 -8.41 24.91 17.41
CA VAL A 204 -9.22 24.21 16.43
C VAL A 204 -9.97 23.09 17.16
N PRO A 205 -11.25 23.29 17.52
CA PRO A 205 -12.02 22.32 18.30
C PRO A 205 -12.05 20.94 17.63
N LEU A 206 -11.32 19.98 18.21
CA LEU A 206 -11.21 18.61 17.67
C LEU A 206 -12.42 17.74 18.05
N ASN A 207 -13.22 18.18 19.02
CA ASN A 207 -14.34 17.44 19.59
C ASN A 207 -15.72 17.78 18.96
N GLU A 208 -15.79 18.80 18.09
CA GLU A 208 -17.05 19.26 17.48
C GLU A 208 -17.51 18.40 16.28
N GLY A 209 -16.66 17.47 15.83
CA GLY A 209 -16.96 16.61 14.68
C GLY A 209 -16.73 17.26 13.31
N ASN A 210 -16.23 18.49 13.29
CA ASN A 210 -15.79 19.22 12.08
C ASN A 210 -14.54 18.56 11.46
N ILE A 211 -13.63 18.09 12.31
CA ILE A 211 -12.41 17.38 11.92
C ILE A 211 -12.59 15.90 12.20
N ARG A 212 -12.49 15.10 11.13
CA ARG A 212 -12.54 13.64 11.22
C ARG A 212 -11.25 12.96 10.81
N THR A 213 -10.60 13.50 9.78
CA THR A 213 -9.35 12.98 9.22
C THR A 213 -8.27 14.03 9.40
N ALA A 214 -7.13 13.63 9.95
CA ALA A 214 -5.94 14.47 10.04
C ALA A 214 -4.78 13.76 9.34
N LEU A 215 -3.97 14.52 8.61
CA LEU A 215 -2.71 14.06 8.04
C LEU A 215 -1.58 14.71 8.83
N ASP A 216 -0.84 13.90 9.58
CA ASP A 216 0.37 14.36 10.27
C ASP A 216 1.57 14.21 9.32
N THR A 217 2.14 15.35 8.92
CA THR A 217 3.34 15.41 8.08
C THR A 217 4.49 15.98 8.89
N GLY A 218 5.53 15.18 9.12
CA GLY A 218 6.76 15.69 9.70
C GLY A 218 7.41 16.72 8.78
N CYS A 219 7.56 17.95 9.26
CA CYS A 219 8.39 18.95 8.59
C CYS A 219 9.87 18.57 8.78
N GLY A 220 10.59 18.32 7.69
CA GLY A 220 12.05 18.41 7.75
C GLY A 220 12.41 19.82 8.23
N LYS A 221 13.31 19.95 9.20
CA LYS A 221 13.77 21.27 9.65
C LYS A 221 14.26 22.05 8.41
N SER A 222 13.54 23.10 8.01
CA SER A 222 14.19 24.21 7.33
C SER A 222 15.20 24.75 8.32
N ILE A 223 16.48 24.82 7.92
CA ILE A 223 17.56 25.07 8.87
C ILE A 223 17.43 26.48 9.46
N ASN A 224 16.72 27.39 8.77
CA ASN A 224 16.27 28.68 9.26
C ASN A 224 15.16 29.29 8.36
N HIS A 225 14.57 30.41 8.80
CA HIS A 225 13.59 31.18 8.03
C HIS A 225 14.19 31.83 6.77
N VAL A 226 15.51 32.04 6.72
CA VAL A 226 16.22 32.67 5.59
C VAL A 226 16.17 31.75 4.36
N GLU A 227 16.48 30.47 4.52
CA GLU A 227 16.37 29.46 3.45
C GLU A 227 14.91 29.27 2.98
N CYS A 228 13.93 29.38 3.87
CA CYS A 228 12.51 29.35 3.51
C CYS A 228 12.10 30.56 2.66
N VAL A 229 12.54 31.76 3.05
CA VAL A 229 12.27 33.00 2.30
C VAL A 229 12.99 32.99 0.96
N ASP A 230 14.24 32.50 0.90
CA ASP A 230 14.99 32.43 -0.35
C ASP A 230 14.44 31.36 -1.30
N SER A 231 13.98 30.21 -0.80
CA SER A 231 13.26 29.24 -1.65
C SER A 231 11.95 29.81 -2.21
N ARG A 232 11.22 30.64 -1.44
CA ARG A 232 10.04 31.37 -1.94
C ARG A 232 10.37 32.41 -3.02
N LYS A 233 11.57 32.99 -3.03
CA LYS A 233 12.03 33.89 -4.11
C LYS A 233 12.42 33.13 -5.39
N VAL A 234 12.77 31.85 -5.27
CA VAL A 234 13.21 31.00 -6.40
C VAL A 234 12.02 30.37 -7.15
N TYR A 235 10.86 30.23 -6.50
CA TYR A 235 9.67 29.64 -7.10
C TYR A 235 8.55 30.68 -7.18
N ASP A 236 8.25 31.15 -8.39
CA ASP A 236 7.01 31.88 -8.68
C ASP A 236 5.80 31.06 -8.22
N ALA A 237 4.73 31.74 -7.80
CA ALA A 237 3.49 31.07 -7.42
C ALA A 237 2.98 30.19 -8.59
N PRO A 238 2.75 28.88 -8.35
CA PRO A 238 2.32 27.99 -9.42
C PRO A 238 0.96 28.43 -9.97
N GLN A 239 0.82 28.37 -11.30
CA GLN A 239 -0.41 28.73 -12.01
C GLN A 239 -1.53 27.71 -11.70
N ILE A 240 -2.79 28.06 -11.98
CA ILE A 240 -3.89 27.09 -11.92
C ILE A 240 -3.78 26.09 -13.07
N CYS A 241 -3.98 24.81 -12.79
CA CYS A 241 -3.95 23.75 -13.80
C CYS A 241 -5.07 23.95 -14.84
N LYS A 242 -4.76 23.71 -16.12
CA LYS A 242 -5.75 23.67 -17.21
C LYS A 242 -6.48 22.33 -17.33
N SER A 243 -6.12 21.35 -16.50
CA SER A 243 -6.66 20.00 -16.58
C SER A 243 -8.08 19.95 -15.99
N ASN A 244 -8.97 19.24 -16.66
CA ASN A 244 -10.36 19.08 -16.25
C ASN A 244 -10.57 17.89 -15.31
N ASP A 245 -9.57 17.00 -15.17
CA ASP A 245 -9.68 15.80 -14.35
C ASP A 245 -8.81 15.97 -13.10
N VAL A 246 -9.37 16.66 -12.10
CA VAL A 246 -8.68 16.97 -10.83
C VAL A 246 -8.61 15.77 -9.87
N ASP A 247 -9.50 14.80 -10.02
CA ASP A 247 -9.62 13.65 -9.11
C ASP A 247 -8.71 12.48 -9.53
N SER A 248 -8.31 12.39 -10.81
CA SER A 248 -7.30 11.43 -11.25
C SER A 248 -5.97 11.60 -10.51
N ALA A 249 -5.52 10.53 -9.85
CA ALA A 249 -4.34 10.53 -8.98
C ALA A 249 -3.41 9.31 -9.14
N TRP A 250 -3.84 8.21 -9.78
CA TRP A 250 -3.01 7.01 -9.92
C TRP A 250 -2.17 7.05 -11.20
N TYR A 251 -0.84 6.94 -11.07
CA TYR A 251 0.13 7.10 -12.17
C TYR A 251 -0.03 8.37 -13.02
N LYS A 252 -0.68 9.39 -12.47
CA LYS A 252 -0.74 10.72 -13.06
C LYS A 252 0.58 11.45 -12.83
N LYS A 253 1.13 12.00 -13.90
CA LYS A 253 2.34 12.82 -13.81
C LYS A 253 2.03 14.08 -13.00
N MET A 254 2.88 14.41 -12.04
CA MET A 254 2.76 15.67 -11.30
C MET A 254 3.01 16.86 -12.22
N ASP A 255 2.07 17.81 -12.22
CA ASP A 255 2.20 19.10 -12.87
C ASP A 255 2.58 20.18 -11.86
N THR A 256 3.26 21.23 -12.32
CA THR A 256 3.72 22.36 -11.49
C THR A 256 2.64 23.45 -11.41
N CYS A 257 1.41 23.04 -11.10
CA CYS A 257 0.23 23.90 -11.05
C CYS A 257 -0.68 23.51 -9.87
N ILE A 258 -1.59 24.42 -9.50
CA ILE A 258 -2.60 24.20 -8.46
C ILE A 258 -3.90 23.73 -9.11
N SER A 259 -4.47 22.61 -8.65
CA SER A 259 -5.79 22.16 -9.14
C SER A 259 -6.87 23.18 -8.77
N PRO A 260 -7.77 23.57 -9.71
CA PRO A 260 -8.86 24.49 -9.40
C PRO A 260 -9.85 23.90 -8.39
N LEU A 261 -10.43 24.75 -7.56
CA LEU A 261 -11.59 24.41 -6.74
C LEU A 261 -12.86 24.41 -7.62
N PRO A 262 -13.93 23.69 -7.24
CA PRO A 262 -15.22 23.79 -7.93
C PRO A 262 -15.77 25.22 -7.89
N ASP A 263 -16.36 25.66 -8.99
CA ASP A 263 -16.96 27.00 -9.11
C ASP A 263 -18.09 27.21 -8.09
N VAL A 264 -18.18 28.45 -7.59
CA VAL A 264 -19.21 28.93 -6.66
C VAL A 264 -19.92 30.15 -7.23
N LYS A 265 -21.18 30.38 -6.84
CA LYS A 265 -22.00 31.50 -7.32
C LYS A 265 -21.85 32.76 -6.48
N SER A 266 -21.39 32.65 -5.23
CA SER A 266 -21.25 33.75 -4.28
C SER A 266 -20.10 33.50 -3.31
N GLU A 267 -19.58 34.58 -2.68
CA GLU A 267 -18.49 34.50 -1.70
C GLU A 267 -18.84 33.66 -0.46
N ASP A 268 -20.13 33.57 -0.10
CA ASP A 268 -20.60 32.78 1.05
C ASP A 268 -20.75 31.27 0.76
N GLU A 269 -20.59 30.83 -0.49
CA GLU A 269 -20.77 29.42 -0.85
C GLU A 269 -19.49 28.62 -0.64
N VAL A 270 -19.62 27.44 -0.02
CA VAL A 270 -18.52 26.49 0.13
C VAL A 270 -18.27 25.76 -1.19
N ALA A 271 -17.09 25.96 -1.79
CA ALA A 271 -16.66 25.23 -2.98
C ALA A 271 -16.72 23.71 -2.74
N GLY A 272 -17.35 22.98 -3.65
CA GLY A 272 -17.61 21.54 -3.49
C GLY A 272 -18.81 21.20 -2.58
N GLY A 273 -19.26 22.12 -1.73
CA GLY A 273 -20.50 22.03 -0.95
C GLY A 273 -20.26 21.77 0.54
N VAL A 274 -21.26 22.13 1.35
CA VAL A 274 -21.19 21.94 2.81
C VAL A 274 -21.29 20.46 3.16
N LEU A 275 -20.45 20.01 4.07
CA LEU A 275 -20.44 18.64 4.58
C LEU A 275 -21.08 18.59 5.97
N GLU A 276 -21.82 17.52 6.23
CA GLU A 276 -22.35 17.22 7.57
C GLU A 276 -21.22 16.99 8.58
N THR A 277 -21.50 17.20 9.87
CA THR A 277 -20.54 16.92 10.94
C THR A 277 -20.46 15.43 11.23
N TRP A 278 -19.32 14.97 11.75
CA TRP A 278 -19.15 13.60 12.20
C TRP A 278 -20.02 13.33 13.45
N PRO A 279 -20.72 12.16 13.57
CA PRO A 279 -20.68 10.99 12.70
C PRO A 279 -21.75 10.96 11.58
N LYS A 280 -22.67 11.94 11.53
CA LYS A 280 -23.75 11.98 10.52
C LYS A 280 -23.21 11.95 9.09
N ARG A 281 -22.06 12.62 8.87
CA ARG A 281 -21.29 12.65 7.62
C ARG A 281 -21.09 11.28 6.97
N ALA A 282 -20.95 10.21 7.74
CA ALA A 282 -20.73 8.86 7.21
C ALA A 282 -21.90 8.33 6.35
N PHE A 283 -23.12 8.82 6.59
CA PHE A 283 -24.37 8.34 5.98
C PHE A 283 -25.13 9.42 5.20
N ALA A 284 -24.71 10.68 5.32
CA ALA A 284 -25.26 11.78 4.52
C ALA A 284 -24.82 11.65 3.05
N VAL A 285 -25.72 12.00 2.12
CA VAL A 285 -25.39 11.99 0.70
C VAL A 285 -24.36 13.10 0.43
N PRO A 286 -23.18 12.78 -0.12
CA PRO A 286 -22.15 13.76 -0.37
C PRO A 286 -22.57 14.81 -1.42
N PRO A 287 -22.16 16.08 -1.28
CA PRO A 287 -22.45 17.12 -2.26
C PRO A 287 -22.07 16.77 -3.70
N ARG A 288 -20.94 16.08 -3.93
CA ARG A 288 -20.54 15.66 -5.29
C ARG A 288 -21.52 14.68 -5.94
N VAL A 289 -22.21 13.87 -5.13
CA VAL A 289 -23.24 12.94 -5.60
C VAL A 289 -24.52 13.69 -5.95
N ILE A 290 -24.90 14.67 -5.12
CA ILE A 290 -26.08 15.53 -5.37
C ILE A 290 -25.92 16.31 -6.68
N ARG A 291 -24.71 16.80 -6.97
CA ARG A 291 -24.39 17.54 -8.21
C ARG A 291 -24.26 16.64 -9.45
N GLY A 292 -24.26 15.32 -9.29
CA GLY A 292 -24.04 14.38 -10.39
C GLY A 292 -22.59 14.36 -10.92
N SER A 293 -21.62 14.78 -10.10
CA SER A 293 -20.19 14.81 -10.48
C SER A 293 -19.55 13.42 -10.54
N VAL A 294 -20.21 12.39 -9.99
CA VAL A 294 -19.76 10.99 -10.01
C VAL A 294 -20.64 10.21 -10.99
N PRO A 295 -20.14 9.85 -12.18
CA PRO A 295 -20.93 9.16 -13.19
C PRO A 295 -21.55 7.86 -12.66
N GLY A 296 -22.86 7.69 -12.85
CA GLY A 296 -23.58 6.47 -12.49
C GLY A 296 -24.00 6.36 -11.02
N LEU A 297 -23.59 7.28 -10.15
CA LEU A 297 -23.95 7.30 -8.73
C LEU A 297 -24.99 8.39 -8.44
N THR A 298 -26.18 7.99 -7.98
CA THR A 298 -27.26 8.90 -7.58
C THR A 298 -27.44 8.88 -6.06
N PRO A 299 -28.14 9.87 -5.46
CA PRO A 299 -28.49 9.85 -4.04
C PRO A 299 -29.20 8.57 -3.60
N GLU A 300 -30.07 8.01 -4.45
CA GLU A 300 -30.82 6.78 -4.17
C GLU A 300 -29.88 5.58 -4.12
N LYS A 301 -28.97 5.44 -5.10
CA LYS A 301 -27.96 4.38 -5.13
C LYS A 301 -27.01 4.46 -3.93
N PHE A 302 -26.68 5.67 -3.50
CA PHE A 302 -25.87 5.88 -2.30
C PHE A 302 -26.59 5.37 -1.03
N GLN A 303 -27.89 5.64 -0.89
CA GLN A 303 -28.68 5.15 0.25
C GLN A 303 -28.90 3.63 0.18
N GLU A 304 -29.07 3.08 -1.02
CA GLU A 304 -29.14 1.64 -1.24
C GLU A 304 -27.84 0.94 -0.83
N ASP A 305 -26.67 1.47 -1.22
CA ASP A 305 -25.36 0.96 -0.81
C ASP A 305 -25.22 0.90 0.72
N ASN A 306 -25.64 1.96 1.44
CA ASN A 306 -25.64 1.97 2.91
C ASN A 306 -26.48 0.83 3.50
N LYS A 307 -27.67 0.60 2.94
CA LYS A 307 -28.56 -0.46 3.39
C LYS A 307 -27.95 -1.84 3.13
N VAL A 308 -27.47 -2.07 1.90
CA VAL A 308 -26.85 -3.33 1.49
C VAL A 308 -25.64 -3.66 2.36
N TRP A 309 -24.74 -2.70 2.60
CA TRP A 309 -23.57 -2.95 3.44
C TRP A 309 -23.92 -3.18 4.91
N SER A 310 -24.94 -2.51 5.43
CA SER A 310 -25.44 -2.78 6.77
C SER A 310 -25.91 -4.23 6.90
N GLU A 311 -26.73 -4.71 5.95
CA GLU A 311 -27.23 -6.09 5.92
C GLU A 311 -26.09 -7.12 5.76
N ARG A 312 -25.14 -6.85 4.86
CA ARG A 312 -23.95 -7.70 4.64
C ARG A 312 -23.09 -7.82 5.88
N VAL A 313 -22.79 -6.70 6.56
CA VAL A 313 -22.01 -6.72 7.80
C VAL A 313 -22.74 -7.49 8.90
N ASP A 314 -24.07 -7.36 9.00
CA ASP A 314 -24.85 -8.14 9.95
C ASP A 314 -24.86 -9.65 9.64
N HIS A 315 -24.81 -10.04 8.37
CA HIS A 315 -24.57 -11.43 7.95
C HIS A 315 -23.15 -11.90 8.29
N TYR A 316 -22.12 -11.10 7.98
CA TYR A 316 -20.73 -11.44 8.30
C TYR A 316 -20.49 -11.67 9.79
N LYS A 317 -21.17 -10.95 10.68
CA LYS A 317 -21.09 -11.20 12.12
C LYS A 317 -21.56 -12.58 12.53
N LYS A 318 -22.55 -13.13 11.84
CA LYS A 318 -23.07 -14.49 12.08
C LYS A 318 -22.04 -15.53 11.63
N LEU A 319 -21.40 -15.30 10.49
CA LEU A 319 -20.37 -16.18 9.92
C LEU A 319 -19.04 -16.08 10.70
N ILE A 320 -18.73 -14.90 11.23
CA ILE A 320 -17.45 -14.57 11.88
C ILE A 320 -17.76 -13.92 13.23
N PRO A 321 -18.06 -14.71 14.28
CA PRO A 321 -18.41 -14.17 15.60
C PRO A 321 -17.39 -13.17 16.19
N PRO A 322 -16.06 -13.26 15.92
CA PRO A 322 -15.12 -12.23 16.36
C PRO A 322 -15.32 -10.83 15.76
N LEU A 323 -16.04 -10.67 14.63
CA LEU A 323 -16.26 -9.38 13.97
C LEU A 323 -17.05 -8.40 14.85
N GLY A 324 -18.01 -8.91 15.62
CA GLY A 324 -18.75 -8.11 16.61
C GLY A 324 -18.00 -7.91 17.93
N LYS A 325 -16.78 -8.44 18.06
CA LYS A 325 -15.95 -8.33 19.27
C LYS A 325 -14.77 -7.38 19.00
N ARG A 326 -14.04 -7.00 20.05
CA ARG A 326 -12.88 -6.09 19.96
C ARG A 326 -11.61 -6.75 19.36
N ARG A 327 -11.75 -7.86 18.62
CA ARG A 327 -10.62 -8.66 18.12
C ARG A 327 -9.89 -7.99 16.95
N TYR A 328 -10.63 -7.32 16.07
CA TYR A 328 -10.11 -6.64 14.89
C TYR A 328 -10.02 -5.15 15.16
N ARG A 329 -8.88 -4.55 14.79
CA ARG A 329 -8.65 -3.11 14.92
C ARG A 329 -8.28 -2.47 13.60
N ASN A 330 -7.35 -3.10 12.87
CA ASN A 330 -6.87 -2.63 11.58
C ASN A 330 -7.54 -3.43 10.47
N VAL A 331 -8.49 -2.82 9.77
CA VAL A 331 -9.22 -3.46 8.67
C VAL A 331 -8.79 -2.85 7.35
N MET A 332 -8.64 -3.67 6.31
CA MET A 332 -8.47 -3.22 4.94
C MET A 332 -9.68 -3.61 4.11
N ASP A 333 -10.22 -2.67 3.35
CA ASP A 333 -11.23 -2.93 2.33
C ASP A 333 -10.60 -2.72 0.96
N MET A 334 -10.36 -3.83 0.25
CA MET A 334 -9.57 -3.85 -0.97
C MET A 334 -10.31 -3.25 -2.18
N ASN A 335 -11.64 -3.18 -2.10
CA ASN A 335 -12.49 -2.55 -3.11
C ASN A 335 -13.62 -1.81 -2.43
N ALA A 336 -13.29 -0.64 -1.90
CA ALA A 336 -14.18 0.11 -1.03
C ALA A 336 -15.40 0.72 -1.73
N GLY A 337 -15.40 0.79 -3.06
CA GLY A 337 -16.44 1.50 -3.82
C GLY A 337 -16.59 2.92 -3.28
N ILE A 338 -17.73 3.21 -2.67
CA ILE A 338 -18.03 4.52 -2.05
C ILE A 338 -17.89 4.55 -0.52
N GLY A 339 -17.30 3.52 0.10
CA GLY A 339 -17.04 3.43 1.55
C GLY A 339 -18.18 2.85 2.38
N GLY A 340 -19.13 2.13 1.78
CA GLY A 340 -20.29 1.57 2.47
C GLY A 340 -19.94 0.53 3.54
N PHE A 341 -18.96 -0.33 3.26
CA PHE A 341 -18.45 -1.30 4.25
C PHE A 341 -17.87 -0.62 5.49
N ALA A 342 -17.06 0.44 5.30
CA ALA A 342 -16.51 1.23 6.40
C ALA A 342 -17.60 1.93 7.23
N ALA A 343 -18.63 2.47 6.56
CA ALA A 343 -19.77 3.06 7.26
C ALA A 343 -20.56 2.05 8.08
N ALA A 344 -20.80 0.84 7.55
CA ALA A 344 -21.48 -0.23 8.27
C ALA A 344 -20.69 -0.73 9.49
N LEU A 345 -19.35 -0.61 9.47
CA LEU A 345 -18.47 -0.96 10.59
C LEU A 345 -18.20 0.19 11.57
N MET A 346 -18.69 1.40 11.30
CA MET A 346 -18.38 2.61 12.10
C MET A 346 -18.71 2.46 13.60
N LYS A 347 -19.70 1.63 13.95
CA LYS A 347 -20.10 1.38 15.35
C LYS A 347 -19.10 0.54 16.16
N TYR A 348 -18.11 -0.07 15.52
CA TYR A 348 -17.09 -0.89 16.18
C TYR A 348 -15.81 -0.08 16.42
N PRO A 349 -15.02 -0.40 17.47
CA PRO A 349 -13.79 0.33 17.80
C PRO A 349 -12.60 -0.07 16.89
N LEU A 350 -12.84 -0.09 15.59
CA LEU A 350 -11.91 -0.41 14.51
C LEU A 350 -11.81 0.74 13.50
N TRP A 351 -10.82 0.67 12.62
CA TRP A 351 -10.73 1.58 11.48
C TRP A 351 -10.52 0.78 10.20
N VAL A 352 -10.94 1.37 9.08
CA VAL A 352 -10.87 0.75 7.74
C VAL A 352 -9.97 1.60 6.85
N MET A 353 -8.94 0.98 6.28
CA MET A 353 -8.24 1.53 5.12
C MET A 353 -9.06 1.22 3.88
N ASN A 354 -9.69 2.23 3.29
CA ASN A 354 -10.52 2.08 2.10
C ASN A 354 -9.64 2.16 0.85
N VAL A 355 -9.64 1.13 0.01
CA VAL A 355 -8.87 1.12 -1.22
C VAL A 355 -9.82 1.15 -2.41
N VAL A 356 -9.61 2.11 -3.31
CA VAL A 356 -10.30 2.17 -4.60
C VAL A 356 -9.36 1.57 -5.66
N PRO A 357 -9.72 0.46 -6.31
CA PRO A 357 -8.90 -0.15 -7.34
C PRO A 357 -8.68 0.81 -8.52
N SER A 358 -7.44 1.00 -8.93
CA SER A 358 -7.09 1.83 -10.09
C SER A 358 -7.50 1.16 -11.40
N GLY A 359 -7.92 1.97 -12.37
CA GLY A 359 -8.33 1.48 -13.69
C GLY A 359 -9.76 0.91 -13.75
N LEU A 360 -10.55 1.04 -12.67
CA LEU A 360 -12.00 0.87 -12.73
C LEU A 360 -12.67 2.16 -13.25
N ALA A 361 -13.89 2.03 -13.77
CA ALA A 361 -14.58 3.09 -14.52
C ALA A 361 -14.98 4.34 -13.70
N HIS A 362 -14.91 4.30 -12.37
CA HIS A 362 -15.46 5.35 -11.51
C HIS A 362 -14.46 5.82 -10.46
N ASP A 363 -14.23 7.14 -10.42
CA ASP A 363 -13.52 7.82 -9.34
C ASP A 363 -14.46 7.99 -8.14
N THR A 364 -14.29 7.12 -7.13
CA THR A 364 -15.12 7.12 -5.92
C THR A 364 -14.34 7.54 -4.68
N LEU A 365 -13.05 7.82 -4.81
CA LEU A 365 -12.21 8.14 -3.65
C LEU A 365 -12.62 9.45 -2.98
N GLY A 366 -13.01 10.45 -3.77
CA GLY A 366 -13.53 11.69 -3.21
C GLY A 366 -14.86 11.53 -2.47
N VAL A 367 -15.70 10.55 -2.84
CA VAL A 367 -16.90 10.19 -2.07
C VAL A 367 -16.51 9.67 -0.69
N ILE A 368 -15.51 8.79 -0.61
CA ILE A 368 -14.99 8.25 0.66
C ILE A 368 -14.49 9.37 1.57
N TYR A 369 -13.79 10.36 1.01
CA TYR A 369 -13.33 11.53 1.76
C TYR A 369 -14.48 12.43 2.23
N GLU A 370 -15.47 12.70 1.38
CA GLU A 370 -16.65 13.49 1.78
C GLU A 370 -17.51 12.80 2.83
N ARG A 371 -17.44 11.47 2.97
CA ARG A 371 -18.04 10.72 4.08
C ARG A 371 -17.24 10.78 5.39
N GLY A 372 -16.01 11.29 5.35
CA GLY A 372 -15.12 11.39 6.51
C GLY A 372 -14.28 10.13 6.76
N PHE A 373 -14.05 9.31 5.74
CA PHE A 373 -13.15 8.15 5.84
C PHE A 373 -11.79 8.44 5.22
N ILE A 374 -10.80 7.61 5.55
CA ILE A 374 -9.50 7.60 4.88
C ILE A 374 -9.48 6.53 3.79
N GLY A 375 -8.76 6.82 2.72
CA GLY A 375 -8.63 5.88 1.62
C GLY A 375 -7.54 6.27 0.64
N THR A 376 -7.27 5.37 -0.30
CA THR A 376 -6.23 5.52 -1.31
C THR A 376 -6.58 4.78 -2.60
N TYR A 377 -5.99 5.20 -3.71
CA TYR A 377 -5.97 4.41 -4.94
C TYR A 377 -4.94 3.29 -4.86
N HIS A 378 -5.21 2.17 -5.52
CA HIS A 378 -4.19 1.12 -5.66
C HIS A 378 -4.44 0.20 -6.85
N ASP A 379 -3.36 -0.26 -7.50
CA ASP A 379 -3.38 -1.41 -8.42
C ASP A 379 -2.97 -2.67 -7.66
N TRP A 380 -3.89 -3.63 -7.48
CA TRP A 380 -3.60 -4.90 -6.79
C TRP A 380 -2.69 -5.84 -7.58
N CYS A 381 -2.33 -5.53 -8.83
CA CYS A 381 -1.24 -6.19 -9.53
C CYS A 381 0.15 -5.77 -9.02
N GLU A 382 0.20 -4.81 -8.09
CA GLU A 382 1.41 -4.34 -7.43
C GLU A 382 1.33 -4.53 -5.93
N ALA A 383 2.46 -4.40 -5.23
CA ALA A 383 2.45 -4.46 -3.78
C ALA A 383 1.93 -3.15 -3.15
N PHE A 384 1.15 -3.28 -2.09
CA PHE A 384 0.59 -2.20 -1.32
C PHE A 384 1.68 -1.58 -0.43
N SER A 385 1.68 -0.25 -0.35
CA SER A 385 2.68 0.54 0.40
C SER A 385 2.46 0.46 1.91
N THR A 386 2.64 -0.72 2.49
CA THR A 386 2.46 -0.99 3.92
C THR A 386 3.46 -2.01 4.43
N TYR A 387 3.68 -2.00 5.73
CA TYR A 387 4.51 -2.99 6.42
C TYR A 387 3.84 -4.37 6.40
N PRO A 388 4.60 -5.48 6.34
CA PRO A 388 4.01 -6.80 6.52
C PRO A 388 3.25 -6.91 7.86
N ARG A 389 2.18 -7.71 7.90
CA ARG A 389 1.40 -7.99 9.13
C ARG A 389 0.78 -6.73 9.76
N THR A 390 0.24 -5.83 8.93
CA THR A 390 -0.40 -4.58 9.36
C THR A 390 -1.87 -4.76 9.72
N TYR A 391 -2.59 -5.63 9.00
CA TYR A 391 -4.04 -5.76 9.11
C TYR A 391 -4.46 -7.02 9.89
N ASP A 392 -5.52 -6.88 10.68
CA ASP A 392 -6.18 -7.99 11.38
C ASP A 392 -7.26 -8.64 10.53
N LEU A 393 -7.90 -7.85 9.67
CA LEU A 393 -8.94 -8.29 8.75
C LEU A 393 -8.76 -7.65 7.36
N ILE A 394 -8.86 -8.46 6.32
CA ILE A 394 -8.90 -8.01 4.93
C ILE A 394 -10.26 -8.39 4.33
N HIS A 395 -10.93 -7.42 3.74
CA HIS A 395 -12.18 -7.59 3.02
C HIS A 395 -11.94 -7.34 1.53
N ALA A 396 -12.47 -8.22 0.68
CA ALA A 396 -12.33 -8.16 -0.76
C ALA A 396 -13.67 -8.50 -1.43
N ASP A 397 -14.41 -7.46 -1.87
CA ASP A 397 -15.62 -7.62 -2.67
C ASP A 397 -15.29 -7.47 -4.16
N LYS A 398 -15.52 -8.53 -4.94
CA LYS A 398 -15.30 -8.57 -6.40
C LYS A 398 -13.89 -8.22 -6.86
N VAL A 399 -12.89 -8.32 -5.98
CA VAL A 399 -11.49 -8.01 -6.32
C VAL A 399 -10.98 -9.02 -7.33
N PHE A 400 -11.21 -10.32 -7.13
CA PHE A 400 -10.59 -11.34 -7.97
C PHE A 400 -11.22 -11.40 -9.35
N SER A 401 -12.55 -11.31 -9.45
CA SER A 401 -13.23 -11.19 -10.74
C SER A 401 -12.81 -9.94 -11.52
N SER A 402 -12.51 -8.83 -10.84
CA SER A 402 -12.05 -7.59 -11.49
C SER A 402 -10.60 -7.64 -11.98
N TYR A 403 -9.78 -8.52 -11.40
CA TYR A 403 -8.33 -8.55 -11.65
C TYR A 403 -7.84 -9.81 -12.38
N GLN A 404 -8.64 -10.88 -12.46
CA GLN A 404 -8.23 -12.16 -13.06
C GLN A 404 -7.72 -12.05 -14.50
N ASP A 405 -8.19 -11.06 -15.26
CA ASP A 405 -7.76 -10.82 -16.65
C ASP A 405 -6.58 -9.81 -16.75
N ARG A 406 -6.22 -9.14 -15.65
CA ARG A 406 -5.13 -8.14 -15.59
C ARG A 406 -3.83 -8.73 -15.08
N CYS A 407 -3.90 -9.59 -14.07
CA CYS A 407 -2.74 -10.24 -13.49
C CYS A 407 -3.10 -11.56 -12.80
N ASP A 408 -2.08 -12.38 -12.55
CA ASP A 408 -2.23 -13.63 -11.82
C ASP A 408 -2.67 -13.35 -10.37
N ILE A 409 -3.86 -13.83 -10.03
CA ILE A 409 -4.48 -13.70 -8.71
C ILE A 409 -3.61 -14.27 -7.57
N THR A 410 -2.67 -15.16 -7.88
CA THR A 410 -1.68 -15.69 -6.93
C THR A 410 -0.88 -14.56 -6.29
N TYR A 411 -0.49 -13.53 -7.07
CA TYR A 411 0.27 -12.40 -6.53
C TYR A 411 -0.57 -11.51 -5.62
N ILE A 412 -1.87 -11.37 -5.91
CA ILE A 412 -2.82 -10.67 -5.04
C ILE A 412 -2.93 -11.40 -3.70
N LEU A 413 -3.07 -12.73 -3.74
CA LEU A 413 -3.14 -13.57 -2.53
C LEU A 413 -1.84 -13.51 -1.72
N LEU A 414 -0.67 -13.55 -2.37
CA LEU A 414 0.62 -13.41 -1.70
C LEU A 414 0.79 -12.04 -1.05
N GLU A 415 0.29 -10.97 -1.68
CA GLU A 415 0.27 -9.64 -1.09
C GLU A 415 -0.68 -9.56 0.11
N MET A 416 -1.86 -10.16 0.01
CA MET A 416 -2.79 -10.30 1.15
C MET A 416 -2.11 -11.07 2.31
N ASP A 417 -1.42 -12.17 2.03
CA ASP A 417 -0.68 -12.93 3.04
C ASP A 417 0.43 -12.08 3.70
N ARG A 418 1.17 -11.30 2.92
CA ARG A 418 2.23 -10.42 3.44
C ARG A 418 1.68 -9.41 4.44
N ILE A 419 0.58 -8.75 4.12
CA ILE A 419 0.03 -7.64 4.92
C ILE A 419 -0.90 -8.10 6.05
N LEU A 420 -1.41 -9.34 5.99
CA LEU A 420 -2.23 -9.94 7.03
C LEU A 420 -1.38 -10.47 8.19
N ARG A 421 -1.81 -10.19 9.42
CA ARG A 421 -1.18 -10.76 10.63
C ARG A 421 -1.36 -12.28 10.69
N PRO A 422 -0.45 -13.01 11.36
CA PRO A 422 -0.75 -14.38 11.80
C PRO A 422 -2.10 -14.41 12.54
N GLU A 423 -2.93 -15.42 12.22
CA GLU A 423 -4.31 -15.54 12.74
C GLU A 423 -5.26 -14.39 12.34
N GLY A 424 -4.88 -13.57 11.36
CA GLY A 424 -5.78 -12.62 10.73
C GLY A 424 -6.83 -13.31 9.86
N THR A 425 -7.94 -12.62 9.66
CA THR A 425 -9.11 -13.12 8.94
C THR A 425 -9.27 -12.44 7.59
N VAL A 426 -9.72 -13.19 6.59
CA VAL A 426 -10.05 -12.67 5.27
C VAL A 426 -11.50 -13.00 4.94
N ILE A 427 -12.21 -12.01 4.39
CA ILE A 427 -13.54 -12.15 3.81
C ILE A 427 -13.44 -11.84 2.33
N ILE A 428 -13.71 -12.83 1.48
CA ILE A 428 -13.71 -12.64 0.03
C ILE A 428 -15.12 -12.92 -0.47
N ARG A 429 -15.73 -11.92 -1.11
CA ARG A 429 -17.03 -12.04 -1.74
C ARG A 429 -16.84 -11.99 -3.26
N ASP A 430 -17.15 -13.09 -3.93
CA ASP A 430 -17.01 -13.19 -5.38
C ASP A 430 -17.90 -14.31 -5.94
N ASN A 431 -17.89 -14.46 -7.27
CA ASN A 431 -18.56 -15.59 -7.91
C ASN A 431 -17.96 -16.92 -7.44
N VAL A 432 -18.79 -17.95 -7.26
CA VAL A 432 -18.38 -19.28 -6.78
C VAL A 432 -17.22 -19.89 -7.57
N GLU A 433 -17.18 -19.71 -8.89
CA GLU A 433 -16.10 -20.25 -9.74
C GLU A 433 -14.74 -19.63 -9.41
N VAL A 434 -14.74 -18.32 -9.12
CA VAL A 434 -13.54 -17.58 -8.70
C VAL A 434 -13.13 -18.02 -7.30
N LEU A 435 -14.08 -18.19 -6.39
CA LEU A 435 -13.81 -18.59 -5.01
C LEU A 435 -13.25 -20.01 -4.90
N VAL A 436 -13.66 -20.94 -5.77
CA VAL A 436 -13.05 -22.28 -5.84
C VAL A 436 -11.57 -22.19 -6.23
N LYS A 437 -11.21 -21.35 -7.21
CA LYS A 437 -9.80 -21.10 -7.59
C LYS A 437 -9.02 -20.49 -6.43
N VAL A 438 -9.57 -19.48 -5.77
CA VAL A 438 -8.96 -18.84 -4.60
C VAL A 438 -8.76 -19.85 -3.46
N GLN A 439 -9.76 -20.69 -3.18
CA GLN A 439 -9.68 -21.72 -2.15
C GLN A 439 -8.58 -22.75 -2.45
N ALA A 440 -8.44 -23.16 -3.71
CA ALA A 440 -7.39 -24.07 -4.14
C ALA A 440 -5.98 -23.50 -3.89
N ILE A 441 -5.74 -22.23 -4.26
CA ILE A 441 -4.45 -21.56 -4.05
C ILE A 441 -4.18 -21.36 -2.55
N THR A 442 -5.17 -20.85 -1.81
CA THR A 442 -5.01 -20.56 -0.36
C THR A 442 -4.82 -21.83 0.48
N GLY A 443 -5.31 -22.99 0.03
CA GLY A 443 -4.97 -24.29 0.61
C GLY A 443 -3.46 -24.59 0.62
N GLY A 444 -2.72 -24.00 -0.32
CA GLY A 444 -1.25 -24.04 -0.39
C GLY A 444 -0.52 -23.00 0.46
N MET A 445 -1.23 -21.98 0.95
CA MET A 445 -0.67 -20.79 1.62
C MET A 445 -0.72 -20.87 3.15
N ARG A 446 -0.98 -22.06 3.71
CA ARG A 446 -1.19 -22.25 5.16
C ARG A 446 -2.39 -21.46 5.68
N TRP A 447 -3.43 -21.32 4.87
CA TRP A 447 -4.70 -20.73 5.28
C TRP A 447 -5.73 -21.83 5.54
N LYS A 448 -6.66 -21.58 6.45
CA LYS A 448 -7.84 -22.41 6.66
C LYS A 448 -9.04 -21.64 6.10
N SER A 449 -9.67 -22.15 5.06
CA SER A 449 -10.70 -21.44 4.30
C SER A 449 -11.97 -22.26 4.10
N GLN A 450 -13.12 -21.61 4.21
CA GLN A 450 -14.43 -22.20 3.97
C GLN A 450 -15.29 -21.28 3.11
N ILE A 451 -15.99 -21.85 2.12
CA ILE A 451 -16.99 -21.13 1.32
C ILE A 451 -18.34 -21.24 2.04
N MET A 452 -19.00 -20.11 2.18
CA MET A 452 -20.26 -19.90 2.86
C MET A 452 -21.29 -19.31 1.90
N ASP A 453 -22.57 -19.48 2.24
CA ASP A 453 -23.66 -18.93 1.45
C ASP A 453 -23.79 -17.42 1.59
N HIS A 454 -24.24 -16.83 0.47
CA HIS A 454 -24.69 -15.45 0.37
C HIS A 454 -25.84 -15.17 1.36
N GLU A 455 -25.99 -13.92 1.79
CA GLU A 455 -27.09 -13.52 2.69
C GLU A 455 -28.50 -13.76 2.08
N SER A 456 -28.58 -13.83 0.75
CA SER A 456 -29.83 -14.14 0.01
C SER A 456 -30.07 -15.65 -0.18
N GLY A 457 -29.19 -16.51 0.36
CA GLY A 457 -29.35 -17.96 0.35
C GLY A 457 -28.43 -18.73 -0.61
N PRO A 458 -28.57 -20.07 -0.65
CA PRO A 458 -27.62 -20.98 -1.28
C PRO A 458 -27.67 -21.00 -2.82
N PHE A 459 -28.71 -20.45 -3.44
CA PHE A 459 -28.82 -20.42 -4.90
C PHE A 459 -28.19 -19.18 -5.56
N ASN A 460 -27.71 -18.23 -4.76
CA ASN A 460 -26.98 -17.09 -5.30
C ASN A 460 -25.61 -17.57 -5.84
N PRO A 461 -25.24 -17.21 -7.09
CA PRO A 461 -23.94 -17.57 -7.66
C PRO A 461 -22.76 -16.88 -6.96
N ASP A 462 -22.99 -15.73 -6.34
CA ASP A 462 -22.01 -15.09 -5.48
C ASP A 462 -21.98 -15.78 -4.12
N LYS A 463 -20.78 -16.05 -3.62
CA LYS A 463 -20.57 -16.68 -2.32
C LYS A 463 -19.60 -15.86 -1.47
N ILE A 464 -19.40 -16.32 -0.24
CA ILE A 464 -18.49 -15.69 0.71
C ILE A 464 -17.45 -16.73 1.13
N LEU A 465 -16.19 -16.53 0.77
CA LEU A 465 -15.08 -17.30 1.31
C LEU A 465 -14.55 -16.61 2.57
N VAL A 466 -14.58 -17.32 3.69
CA VAL A 466 -13.94 -16.90 4.93
C VAL A 466 -12.67 -17.69 5.11
N ALA A 467 -11.54 -17.01 5.32
CA ALA A 467 -10.26 -17.66 5.57
C ALA A 467 -9.56 -17.10 6.81
N VAL A 468 -8.78 -17.94 7.48
CA VAL A 468 -7.91 -17.55 8.59
C VAL A 468 -6.50 -18.02 8.29
N LYS A 469 -5.55 -17.08 8.30
CA LYS A 469 -4.13 -17.38 8.15
C LYS A 469 -3.63 -18.11 9.40
N THR A 470 -3.00 -19.27 9.24
CA THR A 470 -2.48 -20.00 10.41
C THR A 470 -1.30 -19.27 11.05
N TYR A 471 -1.11 -19.50 12.35
CA TYR A 471 0.04 -18.99 13.07
C TYR A 471 1.33 -19.76 12.68
N TRP A 472 2.35 -19.05 12.22
CA TRP A 472 3.69 -19.61 11.99
C TRP A 472 4.76 -18.50 11.95
N THR A 473 6.00 -18.87 12.28
CA THR A 473 7.16 -17.97 12.31
C THR A 473 8.33 -18.55 11.53
N GLY A 474 9.24 -17.67 11.09
CA GLY A 474 10.51 -18.08 10.51
C GLY A 474 11.42 -18.73 11.56
N LYS A 475 12.23 -19.71 11.12
CA LYS A 475 13.24 -20.34 11.98
C LYS A 475 14.57 -19.59 11.88
N LEU A 476 15.26 -19.44 12.99
CA LEU A 476 16.66 -19.03 12.97
C LEU A 476 17.47 -20.14 12.30
N VAL A 477 18.26 -19.78 11.30
CA VAL A 477 19.29 -20.68 10.78
C VAL A 477 20.34 -20.77 11.88
N GLN A 478 20.42 -21.91 12.58
CA GLN A 478 21.57 -22.20 13.41
C GLN A 478 22.78 -22.20 12.47
N LYS A 479 23.68 -21.23 12.62
CA LYS A 479 25.00 -21.32 11.98
C LYS A 479 25.65 -22.59 12.56
N GLN A 480 25.78 -23.61 11.71
CA GLN A 480 26.65 -24.75 11.98
C GLN A 480 28.10 -24.30 12.00
#